data_AF-A0A387BLC0-F1
#
_entry.id   AF-A0A387BLC0-F1
#
_cell.length_a   1.000
_cell.length_b   1.000
_cell.length_c   1.000
_cell.angle_alpha   90.00
_cell.angle_beta   90.00
_cell.angle_gamma   90.00
#
_symmetry.space_group_name_H-M   'P 1'
#
loop_
_entity.id
_entity.type
_entity.pdbx_description
1 polymer ?
#
loop_
_entity_poly.entity_id
_entity_poly.type
_entity_poly.pdbx_seq_one_letter_code
_entity_poly.pdbx_strand_id
1 'polypeptide(L)'
;MTTRFRSTSFVTVSAGSLAGFGKAINRFGPREHAGLTFGYTSVIRQTTGAERGKNKVLIDALSESGDEDQAHTAALETVVRALRHVGANLDQAVVETVSIA
;
A
#
# COMPACT_ATOMS: atom_id res chain seq x y z
N MET A 1 27.93 -1.22 4.26
CA MET A 1 26.80 -0.53 4.92
C MET A 1 25.68 -0.51 3.89
N THR A 2 24.65 -1.35 4.04
CA THR A 2 23.50 -1.38 3.12
C THR A 2 22.45 -0.42 3.65
N THR A 3 22.26 0.70 2.96
CA THR A 3 21.18 1.65 3.22
C THR A 3 19.86 0.91 2.99
N ARG A 4 18.92 0.98 3.92
CA ARG A 4 17.58 0.38 3.74
C ARG A 4 16.65 1.48 3.28
N PHE A 5 15.82 1.19 2.29
CA PHE A 5 14.90 2.19 1.76
C PHE A 5 13.45 1.80 2.05
N ARG A 6 12.66 2.75 2.55
CA ARG A 6 11.22 2.57 2.81
C ARG A 6 10.39 3.48 1.92
N SER A 7 9.48 2.86 1.17
CA SER A 7 8.39 3.52 0.44
C SER A 7 7.09 3.40 1.22
N THR A 8 6.44 4.53 1.52
CA THR A 8 5.15 4.56 2.22
C THR A 8 4.07 5.14 1.30
N SER A 9 3.10 4.31 0.92
CA SER A 9 1.96 4.68 0.08
C SER A 9 0.67 4.82 0.88
N PHE A 10 -0.13 5.84 0.56
CA PHE A 10 -1.49 6.01 1.10
C PHE A 10 -2.53 5.51 0.11
N VAL A 11 -3.60 4.87 0.59
CA VAL A 11 -4.71 4.39 -0.26
C VAL A 11 -6.04 4.54 0.48
N THR A 12 -7.06 5.08 -0.18
CA THR A 12 -8.41 5.11 0.40
C THR A 12 -9.23 3.92 -0.08
N VAL A 13 -9.76 3.13 0.85
CA VAL A 13 -10.62 1.96 0.56
C VAL A 13 -11.93 2.03 1.33
N SER A 14 -13.00 1.48 0.76
CA SER A 14 -14.29 1.39 1.46
C SER A 14 -14.20 0.50 2.71
N ALA A 15 -15.10 0.69 3.67
CA ALA A 15 -15.16 -0.15 4.88
C ALA A 15 -15.39 -1.65 4.58
N GLY A 16 -16.21 -1.96 3.57
CA GLY A 16 -16.48 -3.34 3.16
C GLY A 16 -15.29 -4.03 2.51
N SER A 17 -14.40 -3.28 1.86
CA SER A 17 -13.25 -3.83 1.14
C SER A 17 -11.97 -3.88 1.97
N LEU A 18 -11.90 -3.21 3.14
CA LEU A 18 -10.68 -3.07 3.95
C LEU A 18 -10.04 -4.42 4.32
N ALA A 19 -10.84 -5.36 4.84
CA ALA A 19 -10.34 -6.66 5.29
C ALA A 19 -9.82 -7.51 4.11
N GLY A 20 -10.51 -7.46 2.97
CA GLY A 20 -10.06 -8.11 1.73
C GLY A 20 -8.77 -7.48 1.20
N PHE A 21 -8.68 -6.15 1.31
CA PHE A 21 -7.54 -5.39 0.83
C PHE A 21 -6.28 -5.68 1.64
N GLY A 22 -6.35 -5.66 2.97
CA GLY A 22 -5.21 -6.02 3.83
C GLY A 22 -4.72 -7.46 3.61
N LYS A 23 -5.65 -8.42 3.42
CA LYS A 23 -5.29 -9.80 3.04
C LYS A 23 -4.59 -9.87 1.69
N ALA A 24 -5.03 -9.07 0.72
CA ALA A 24 -4.44 -9.01 -0.60
C ALA A 24 -3.01 -8.45 -0.58
N ILE A 25 -2.75 -7.37 0.17
CA ILE A 25 -1.40 -6.81 0.35
C ILE A 25 -0.44 -7.87 0.91
N ASN A 26 -0.83 -8.55 2.00
CA ASN A 26 -0.02 -9.61 2.61
C ASN A 26 0.19 -10.82 1.68
N ARG A 27 -0.71 -11.04 0.72
CA ARG A 27 -0.62 -12.14 -0.24
C ARG A 27 0.28 -11.80 -1.42
N PHE A 28 0.13 -10.61 -2.01
CA PHE A 28 0.81 -10.25 -3.25
C PHE A 28 2.21 -9.71 -3.00
N GLY A 29 2.37 -8.80 -2.02
CA GLY A 29 3.65 -8.12 -1.76
C GLY A 29 4.84 -9.09 -1.61
N PRO A 30 4.92 -9.88 -0.54
CA PRO A 30 6.09 -10.73 -0.29
C PRO A 30 6.23 -11.91 -1.25
N ARG A 31 5.18 -12.29 -2.00
CA ARG A 31 5.22 -13.41 -2.94
C ARG A 31 5.70 -13.01 -4.32
N GLU A 32 5.42 -11.78 -4.72
CA GLU A 32 5.70 -11.28 -6.07
C GLU A 32 6.98 -10.45 -6.10
N HIS A 33 7.44 -9.96 -4.95
CA HIS A 33 8.66 -9.18 -4.82
C HIS A 33 9.60 -9.75 -3.75
N ALA A 34 10.43 -10.71 -4.16
CA ALA A 34 11.46 -11.28 -3.29
C ALA A 34 12.48 -10.21 -2.87
N GLY A 35 12.90 -10.23 -1.59
CA GLY A 35 13.84 -9.25 -1.03
C GLY A 35 13.20 -7.93 -0.58
N LEU A 36 11.87 -7.83 -0.64
CA LEU A 36 11.12 -6.71 -0.08
C LEU A 36 10.23 -7.18 1.09
N THR A 37 10.16 -6.36 2.13
CA THR A 37 9.23 -6.56 3.24
C THR A 37 8.07 -5.59 3.11
N PHE A 38 6.83 -6.10 3.19
CA PHE A 38 5.63 -5.27 3.11
C PHE A 38 4.97 -5.13 4.48
N GLY A 39 4.63 -3.89 4.84
CA GLY A 39 3.80 -3.53 5.97
C GLY A 39 2.46 -3.00 5.50
N TYR A 40 1.40 -3.28 6.25
CA TYR A 40 0.08 -2.72 6.04
C TYR A 40 -0.43 -2.21 7.39
N THR A 41 -0.88 -0.96 7.42
CA THR A 41 -1.54 -0.38 8.59
C THR A 41 -2.78 0.38 8.13
N SER A 42 -3.95 0.03 8.63
CA SER A 42 -5.13 0.88 8.47
C SER A 42 -5.06 2.01 9.49
N VAL A 43 -5.02 3.28 9.03
CA VAL A 43 -4.69 4.38 9.95
C VAL A 43 -5.89 5.24 10.31
N ILE A 44 -6.81 5.52 9.37
CA ILE A 44 -7.84 6.55 9.62
C ILE A 44 -9.15 6.20 8.93
N ARG A 45 -10.24 6.07 9.70
CA ARG A 45 -11.59 6.18 9.14
C ARG A 45 -11.85 7.67 8.89
N GLN A 46 -11.98 8.08 7.63
CA GLN A 46 -12.28 9.48 7.31
C GLN A 46 -13.69 9.82 7.80
N THR A 47 -13.79 10.82 8.68
CA THR A 47 -15.04 11.21 9.35
C THR A 47 -15.69 12.45 8.72
N THR A 48 -14.99 13.16 7.83
CA THR A 48 -15.41 14.43 7.22
C THR A 48 -15.10 14.48 5.71
N GLY A 49 -15.83 15.32 4.97
CA GLY A 49 -15.63 15.55 3.53
C GLY A 49 -16.22 14.48 2.60
N ALA A 50 -15.86 14.55 1.31
CA ALA A 50 -16.35 13.64 0.26
C ALA A 50 -15.93 12.17 0.47
N GLU A 51 -14.88 11.94 1.25
CA GLU A 51 -14.34 10.62 1.56
C GLU A 51 -14.86 10.04 2.90
N ARG A 52 -15.88 10.67 3.51
CA ARG A 52 -16.48 10.23 4.78
C ARG A 52 -16.96 8.78 4.70
N GLY A 53 -16.54 7.96 5.67
CA GLY A 53 -16.88 6.54 5.76
C GLY A 53 -15.89 5.60 5.07
N LYS A 54 -14.88 6.14 4.38
CA LYS A 54 -13.77 5.36 3.81
C LYS A 54 -12.61 5.26 4.81
N ASN A 55 -11.73 4.29 4.59
CA ASN A 55 -10.52 4.05 5.39
C ASN A 55 -9.29 4.45 4.59
N LYS A 56 -8.48 5.36 5.14
CA LYS A 56 -7.13 5.63 4.66
C LYS A 56 -6.19 4.55 5.20
N VAL A 57 -5.55 3.84 4.28
CA VAL A 57 -4.63 2.76 4.52
C VAL A 57 -3.22 3.24 4.21
N LEU A 58 -2.29 2.89 5.08
CA LEU A 58 -0.86 2.97 4.85
C LEU A 58 -0.32 1.62 4.41
N ILE A 59 0.52 1.65 3.38
CA ILE A 59 1.27 0.50 2.90
C ILE A 59 2.72 0.90 2.90
N ASP A 60 3.55 0.07 3.53
CA ASP A 60 4.98 0.23 3.55
C ASP A 60 5.62 -0.87 2.72
N ALA A 61 6.59 -0.52 1.87
CA ALA A 61 7.49 -1.48 1.25
C ALA A 61 8.92 -1.11 1.64
N LEU A 62 9.62 -2.06 2.24
CA LEU A 62 11.00 -1.92 2.67
C LEU A 62 11.89 -2.75 1.75
N SER A 63 12.84 -2.08 1.09
CA SER A 63 13.88 -2.71 0.29
C SER A 63 15.12 -2.99 1.12
N GLU A 64 15.50 -4.27 1.21
CA GLU A 64 16.72 -4.70 1.90
C GLU A 64 17.99 -4.42 1.08
N SER A 65 17.86 -4.27 -0.24
CA SER A 65 18.95 -3.89 -1.15
C SER A 65 19.26 -2.38 -1.13
N GLY A 66 18.33 -1.57 -0.61
CA GLY A 66 18.41 -0.11 -0.62
C GLY A 66 17.96 0.55 -1.91
N ASP A 67 17.43 -0.23 -2.85
CA ASP A 67 16.88 0.27 -4.10
C ASP A 67 15.51 0.92 -3.87
N GLU A 68 15.48 2.24 -4.02
CA GLU A 68 14.29 3.08 -3.87
C GLU A 68 13.22 2.76 -4.92
N ASP A 69 13.61 2.74 -6.19
CA ASP A 69 12.71 2.51 -7.31
C ASP A 69 12.08 1.11 -7.21
N GLN A 70 12.85 0.13 -6.75
CA GLN A 70 12.36 -1.22 -6.50
C GLN A 70 11.28 -1.24 -5.40
N ALA A 71 11.53 -0.59 -4.25
CA ALA A 71 10.55 -0.52 -3.18
C ALA A 71 9.27 0.22 -3.61
N HIS A 72 9.45 1.32 -4.34
CA HIS A 72 8.36 2.18 -4.79
C HIS A 72 7.48 1.48 -5.82
N THR A 73 8.09 0.90 -6.85
CA THR A 73 7.37 0.17 -7.91
C THR A 73 6.61 -1.02 -7.34
N ALA A 74 7.25 -1.79 -6.48
CA ALA A 74 6.63 -2.97 -5.87
C ALA A 74 5.46 -2.61 -4.94
N ALA A 75 5.57 -1.51 -4.18
CA ALA A 75 4.46 -0.97 -3.39
C ALA A 75 3.27 -0.65 -4.29
N LEU A 76 3.49 0.09 -5.38
CA LEU A 76 2.44 0.47 -6.33
C LEU A 76 1.78 -0.73 -7.01
N GLU A 77 2.57 -1.68 -7.52
CA GLU A 77 2.05 -2.87 -8.19
C GLU A 77 1.20 -3.72 -7.22
N THR A 78 1.69 -3.90 -5.99
CA THR A 78 0.97 -4.60 -4.92
C THR A 78 -0.34 -3.90 -4.57
N VAL A 79 -0.34 -2.57 -4.46
CA VAL A 79 -1.54 -1.75 -4.22
C VAL A 79 -2.57 -1.94 -5.33
N VAL A 80 -2.15 -1.74 -6.58
CA VAL A 80 -3.04 -1.83 -7.76
C VAL A 80 -3.66 -3.23 -7.84
N ARG A 81 -2.86 -4.26 -7.60
CA ARG A 81 -3.34 -5.65 -7.61
C ARG A 81 -4.31 -5.94 -6.47
N ALA A 82 -4.03 -5.43 -5.27
CA ALA A 82 -4.93 -5.56 -4.14
C ALA A 82 -6.26 -4.81 -4.36
N LEU A 83 -6.23 -3.62 -4.97
CA LEU A 83 -7.42 -2.86 -5.33
C LEU A 83 -8.28 -3.59 -6.36
N ARG A 84 -7.66 -4.09 -7.43
CA ARG A 84 -8.35 -4.92 -8.45
C ARG A 84 -8.97 -6.17 -7.82
N HIS A 85 -8.27 -6.82 -6.89
CA HIS A 85 -8.75 -8.02 -6.22
C HIS A 85 -10.03 -7.79 -5.41
N VAL A 86 -10.14 -6.63 -4.75
CA VAL A 86 -11.34 -6.28 -3.97
C VAL A 86 -12.41 -5.54 -4.78
N GLY A 87 -12.22 -5.39 -6.09
CA GLY A 87 -13.11 -4.64 -6.97
C GLY A 87 -13.20 -3.15 -6.62
N ALA A 88 -12.18 -2.60 -5.97
CA ALA A 88 -12.13 -1.17 -5.66
C ALA A 88 -11.81 -0.37 -6.92
N ASN A 89 -12.45 0.80 -7.05
CA ASN A 89 -12.25 1.66 -8.19
C ASN A 89 -10.89 2.38 -8.08
N LEU A 90 -9.98 2.11 -9.04
CA LEU A 90 -8.61 2.64 -9.04
C LEU A 90 -8.60 4.18 -9.09
N ASP A 91 -9.60 4.79 -9.71
CA ASP A 91 -9.74 6.26 -9.81
C ASP A 91 -9.94 6.95 -8.44
N GLN A 92 -10.30 6.20 -7.40
CA GLN A 92 -10.44 6.72 -6.03
C GLN A 92 -9.22 6.44 -5.14
N ALA A 93 -8.25 5.67 -5.64
CA ALA A 93 -7.02 5.38 -4.93
C ALA A 93 -5.99 6.46 -5.22
N VAL A 94 -6.01 7.52 -4.43
CA VAL A 94 -4.91 8.50 -4.44
C VAL A 94 -3.71 7.84 -3.78
N VAL A 95 -2.71 7.44 -4.59
CA VAL A 95 -1.43 6.95 -4.09
C VAL A 95 -0.48 8.11 -3.91
N GLU A 96 -0.44 8.65 -2.69
CA GLU A 96 0.66 9.51 -2.24
C GLU A 96 1.77 8.58 -1.73
N THR A 97 2.96 8.67 -2.32
CA THR A 97 4.11 7.89 -1.85
C THR A 97 5.17 8.81 -1.28
N VAL A 98 5.65 8.48 -0.08
CA VAL A 98 6.75 9.18 0.59
C VAL A 98 7.93 8.22 0.71
N SER A 99 9.09 8.69 0.24
CA SER A 99 10.37 7.99 0.25
C SER A 99 11.18 8.36 1.49
N ILE A 100 11.68 7.37 2.24
CA ILE A 100 12.55 7.57 3.41
C ILE A 100 13.79 6.66 3.26
N ALA A 101 14.97 7.28 3.22
CA ALA A 101 16.28 6.63 3.13
C ALA A 101 16.99 6.51 4.49
#